data_AF-A0A2E7T7H5-F1
#
_entry.id   AF-A0A2E7T7H5-F1
#
_cell.length_a   1.000
_cell.length_b   1.000
_cell.length_c   1.000
_cell.angle_alpha   90.00
_cell.angle_beta   90.00
_cell.angle_gamma   90.00
#
_symmetry.space_group_name_H-M   'P 1'
#
loop_
_entity.id
_entity.type
_entity.pdbx_description
1 polymer ?
#
loop_
_entity_poly.entity_id
_entity_poly.type
_entity_poly.pdbx_seq_one_letter_code
_entity_poly.pdbx_strand_id
1 'polypeptide(L)'
;MLTFDWDDVGISHPRVQKALNRLIEEFGKWYVYVRMSSSTNGLHVVIAEKTYDEALGKTILTAIPLEPEQSQQWRTKFAEEPWLLECKGRLESDRPRAQVGLAVGRLFGQKNGDSCGPWVTAARALQEESVIQELQDEIL
;
A
#
# COMPACT_ATOMS: atom_id res chain seq x y z
N MET A 1 -3.65 -4.18 -10.83
CA MET A 1 -2.83 -3.34 -9.93
C MET A 1 -2.53 -4.11 -8.67
N LEU A 2 -1.36 -3.88 -8.07
CA LEU A 2 -1.02 -4.48 -6.78
C LEU A 2 -1.04 -3.40 -5.69
N THR A 3 -1.99 -3.57 -4.77
CA THR A 3 -2.13 -2.75 -3.58
C THR A 3 -2.24 -3.63 -2.36
N PHE A 4 -1.81 -3.11 -1.22
CA PHE A 4 -1.96 -3.74 0.07
C PHE A 4 -2.62 -2.80 1.06
N ASP A 5 -3.39 -3.41 1.96
CA ASP A 5 -4.03 -2.75 3.09
C ASP A 5 -3.54 -3.47 4.35
N TRP A 6 -2.57 -2.85 5.03
CA TRP A 6 -1.91 -3.39 6.20
C TRP A 6 -2.51 -2.75 7.44
N ASP A 7 -3.42 -3.46 8.08
CA ASP A 7 -4.13 -3.00 9.27
C ASP A 7 -3.28 -3.16 10.54
N ASP A 8 -3.51 -2.26 11.50
CA ASP A 8 -2.96 -2.30 12.88
C ASP A 8 -1.43 -2.40 12.96
N VAL A 9 -0.71 -1.84 11.98
CA VAL A 9 0.76 -1.81 11.93
C VAL A 9 1.29 -0.49 11.39
N GLY A 10 2.37 0.00 12.02
CA GLY A 10 3.08 1.21 11.60
C GLY A 10 4.39 0.92 10.87
N ILE A 11 4.95 1.96 10.24
CA ILE A 11 6.17 1.88 9.41
C ILE A 11 7.41 1.42 10.20
N SER A 12 7.46 1.69 11.50
CA SER A 12 8.53 1.28 12.41
C SER A 12 8.49 -0.22 12.77
N HIS A 13 7.39 -0.92 12.46
CA HIS A 13 7.26 -2.33 12.82
C HIS A 13 8.25 -3.19 12.00
N PRO A 14 9.09 -4.06 12.62
CA PRO A 14 10.11 -4.82 11.90
C PRO A 14 9.58 -5.68 10.73
N ARG A 15 8.43 -6.33 10.91
CA ARG A 15 7.72 -7.06 9.84
C ARG A 15 7.36 -6.17 8.64
N VAL A 16 6.85 -4.96 8.88
CA VAL A 16 6.52 -3.98 7.85
C VAL A 16 7.79 -3.56 7.11
N GLN A 17 8.86 -3.23 7.82
CA GLN A 17 10.14 -2.86 7.19
C GLN A 17 10.71 -3.99 6.33
N LYS A 18 10.67 -5.22 6.83
CA LYS A 18 11.11 -6.40 6.09
C LYS A 18 10.23 -6.67 4.86
N ALA A 19 8.91 -6.47 4.98
CA ALA A 19 7.97 -6.62 3.87
C ALA A 19 8.20 -5.57 2.77
N LEU A 20 8.38 -4.31 3.17
CA LEU A 20 8.69 -3.21 2.24
C LEU A 20 10.03 -3.43 1.55
N ASN A 21 11.07 -3.84 2.27
CA ASN A 21 12.35 -4.20 1.65
C ASN A 21 12.17 -5.34 0.64
N ARG A 22 11.38 -6.37 0.94
CA ARG A 22 11.09 -7.44 -0.01
C ARG A 22 10.37 -6.95 -1.26
N LEU A 23 9.43 -6.02 -1.13
CA LEU A 23 8.76 -5.39 -2.27
C LEU A 23 9.74 -4.52 -3.08
N ILE A 24 10.65 -3.82 -2.42
CA ILE A 24 11.69 -2.99 -3.05
C ILE A 24 12.68 -3.86 -3.84
N GLU A 25 13.10 -5.01 -3.29
CA GLU A 25 13.95 -5.98 -3.99
C GLU A 25 13.29 -6.50 -5.26
N GLU A 26 11.99 -6.74 -5.21
CA GLU A 26 11.22 -7.33 -6.31
C GLU A 26 10.88 -6.30 -7.41
N PHE A 27 10.31 -5.15 -7.01
CA PHE A 27 9.75 -4.17 -7.94
C PHE A 27 10.65 -2.95 -8.16
N GLY A 28 11.64 -2.74 -7.30
CA GLY A 28 12.55 -1.59 -7.35
C GLY A 28 12.11 -0.42 -6.45
N LYS A 29 13.10 0.27 -5.88
CA LYS A 29 12.91 1.32 -4.87
C LYS A 29 12.07 2.53 -5.30
N TRP A 30 11.90 2.75 -6.60
CA TRP A 30 11.15 3.86 -7.17
C TRP A 30 9.68 3.54 -7.47
N TYR A 31 9.30 2.28 -7.29
CA TYR A 31 7.98 1.78 -7.67
C TYR A 31 7.12 1.34 -6.48
N VAL A 32 7.69 1.25 -5.28
CA VAL A 32 6.96 0.89 -4.06
C VAL A 32 6.63 2.16 -3.28
N TYR A 33 5.34 2.45 -3.16
CA TYR A 33 4.84 3.61 -2.42
C TYR A 33 4.04 3.18 -1.21
N VAL A 34 4.17 3.95 -0.13
CA VAL A 34 3.46 3.74 1.14
C VAL A 34 2.86 5.05 1.61
N ARG A 35 1.75 4.97 2.34
CA ARG A 35 1.13 6.08 3.07
C ARG A 35 0.39 5.56 4.29
N MET A 36 0.05 6.45 5.21
CA MET A 36 -0.91 6.15 6.28
C MET A 36 -2.30 5.87 5.71
N SER A 37 -2.95 4.84 6.24
CA SER A 37 -4.35 4.56 5.94
C SER A 37 -5.26 5.60 6.61
N SER A 38 -6.52 5.66 6.17
CA SER A 38 -7.53 6.55 6.78
C SER A 38 -8.02 6.05 8.14
N SER A 39 -7.61 4.85 8.57
CA SER A 39 -7.89 4.35 9.93
C SER A 39 -6.85 4.81 10.95
N THR A 40 -5.85 5.61 10.53
CA THR A 40 -4.70 6.13 11.30
C THR A 40 -3.79 5.10 11.94
N ASN A 41 -4.21 3.84 12.05
CA ASN A 41 -3.44 2.72 12.62
C ASN A 41 -2.93 1.72 11.57
N GLY A 42 -2.95 2.06 10.29
CA GLY A 42 -2.53 1.15 9.23
C GLY A 42 -1.76 1.83 8.10
N LEU A 43 -1.31 1.02 7.16
CA LEU A 43 -0.56 1.46 5.99
C LEU A 43 -1.23 0.97 4.72
N HIS A 44 -1.33 1.87 3.76
CA HIS A 44 -1.60 1.50 2.38
C HIS A 44 -0.29 1.39 1.63
N VAL A 45 -0.13 0.34 0.84
CA VAL A 45 1.02 0.16 -0.06
C VAL A 45 0.53 -0.01 -1.49
N VAL A 46 1.24 0.57 -2.46
CA VAL A 46 0.94 0.41 -3.89
C VAL A 46 2.21 0.26 -4.71
N ILE A 47 2.15 -0.61 -5.72
CA ILE A 47 3.16 -0.71 -6.76
C ILE A 47 2.74 0.18 -7.93
N ALA A 48 3.46 1.29 -8.12
CA ALA A 48 3.09 2.36 -9.03
C ALA A 48 4.30 3.07 -9.61
N GLU A 49 4.12 3.73 -10.74
CA GLU A 49 5.05 4.70 -11.31
C GLU A 49 4.54 6.14 -11.08
N LYS A 50 5.47 7.10 -10.98
CA LYS A 50 5.12 8.52 -10.98
C LYS A 50 4.99 9.00 -12.42
N THR A 51 3.81 9.51 -12.76
CA THR A 51 3.53 10.10 -14.07
C THR A 51 3.08 11.54 -13.88
N TYR A 52 3.36 12.41 -14.85
CA TYR A 52 2.80 13.75 -14.86
C TYR A 52 1.49 13.73 -15.65
N ASP A 53 0.39 14.09 -14.98
CA ASP A 53 -0.90 14.27 -15.63
C ASP A 53 -1.00 15.73 -16.10
N GLU A 54 -0.90 15.93 -17.42
CA GLU A 54 -0.93 17.25 -18.03
C GLU A 54 -2.27 17.97 -17.83
N ALA A 55 -3.39 17.22 -17.83
CA ALA A 55 -4.72 17.79 -17.69
C ALA A 55 -4.96 18.30 -16.26
N LEU A 56 -4.39 17.61 -15.27
CA LEU A 56 -4.46 17.99 -13.86
C LEU A 56 -3.31 18.90 -13.42
N GLY A 57 -2.31 19.12 -14.28
CA GLY A 57 -1.13 19.91 -13.99
C GLY A 57 -0.34 19.41 -12.77
N LYS A 58 -0.36 18.08 -12.52
CA LYS A 58 0.25 17.50 -11.32
C LYS A 58 0.79 16.11 -11.55
N THR A 59 1.79 15.73 -10.74
CA THR A 59 2.27 14.35 -10.69
C THR A 59 1.27 13.46 -9.96
N ILE A 60 0.96 12.31 -10.54
CA ILE A 60 0.10 11.27 -9.96
C ILE A 60 0.86 9.94 -9.87
N LEU A 61 0.34 9.02 -9.07
CA LEU A 61 0.80 7.63 -9.07
C LEU A 61 -0.10 6.81 -9.99
N THR A 62 0.47 6.26 -11.04
CA THR A 62 -0.18 5.30 -11.92
C THR A 62 0.20 3.90 -11.47
N ALA A 63 -0.79 3.11 -11.04
CA ALA A 63 -0.52 1.74 -10.61
C ALA A 63 0.02 0.91 -11.79
N ILE A 64 1.08 0.15 -11.55
CA ILE A 64 1.62 -0.75 -12.56
C ILE A 64 0.58 -1.86 -12.81
N PRO A 65 0.21 -2.14 -14.06
CA PRO A 65 -0.68 -3.24 -14.37
C PRO A 65 0.00 -4.57 -14.01
N LEU A 66 -0.72 -5.40 -13.26
CA LEU A 66 -0.36 -6.77 -12.95
C LEU A 66 -1.55 -7.65 -13.28
N GLU A 67 -1.27 -8.87 -13.73
CA GLU A 67 -2.31 -9.87 -13.92
C GLU A 67 -3.06 -10.13 -12.61
N PRO A 68 -4.39 -10.32 -12.65
CA PRO A 68 -5.19 -10.50 -11.43
C PRO A 68 -4.68 -11.63 -10.54
N GLU A 69 -4.24 -12.74 -11.15
CA GLU A 69 -3.71 -13.89 -10.42
C GLU A 69 -2.40 -13.54 -9.69
N GLN A 70 -1.48 -12.84 -10.34
CA GLN A 70 -0.24 -12.38 -9.72
C GLN A 70 -0.52 -11.43 -8.55
N SER A 71 -1.45 -10.49 -8.73
CA SER A 71 -1.85 -9.60 -7.65
C SER A 71 -2.43 -10.39 -6.46
N GLN A 72 -3.26 -11.40 -6.72
CA GLN A 72 -3.83 -12.25 -5.68
C GLN A 72 -2.75 -13.05 -4.96
N GLN A 73 -1.80 -13.65 -5.69
CA GLN A 73 -0.69 -14.41 -5.11
C GLN A 73 0.14 -13.55 -4.15
N TRP A 74 0.49 -12.33 -4.55
CA TRP A 74 1.22 -11.39 -3.69
C TRP A 74 0.42 -11.03 -2.44
N ARG A 75 -0.86 -10.71 -2.57
CA ARG A 75 -1.71 -10.37 -1.43
C ARG A 75 -1.92 -11.54 -0.48
N THR A 76 -2.14 -12.76 -1.00
CA THR A 76 -2.18 -13.99 -0.19
C THR A 76 -0.86 -14.19 0.56
N LYS A 77 0.28 -14.06 -0.12
CA LYS A 77 1.60 -14.19 0.51
C LYS A 77 1.78 -13.26 1.70
N PHE A 78 1.36 -11.99 1.58
CA PHE A 78 1.44 -11.02 2.68
C PHE A 78 0.33 -11.16 3.74
N ALA A 79 -0.72 -11.96 3.49
CA ALA A 79 -1.76 -12.29 4.46
C ALA A 79 -1.38 -13.49 5.37
N GLU A 80 -0.36 -14.25 4.99
CA GLU A 80 0.11 -15.47 5.66
C GLU A 80 1.40 -15.23 6.46
N GLU A 81 1.79 -16.21 7.27
CA GLU A 81 3.08 -16.22 7.98
C GLU A 81 4.25 -16.16 6.98
N PRO A 82 5.36 -15.46 7.28
CA PRO A 82 5.67 -14.76 8.53
C PRO A 82 5.17 -13.30 8.58
N TRP A 83 4.38 -12.87 7.59
CA TRP A 83 4.04 -11.46 7.41
C TRP A 83 2.81 -11.09 8.24
N LEU A 84 1.69 -11.78 7.99
CA LEU A 84 0.39 -11.49 8.61
C LEU A 84 0.02 -9.99 8.55
N LEU A 85 0.22 -9.36 7.39
CA LEU A 85 0.01 -7.92 7.19
C LEU A 85 -1.29 -7.62 6.42
N GLU A 86 -1.54 -8.34 5.31
CA GLU A 86 -2.70 -8.05 4.46
C GLU A 86 -4.02 -8.45 5.14
N CYS A 87 -5.02 -7.59 5.04
CA CYS A 87 -6.37 -7.84 5.54
C CYS A 87 -7.05 -9.04 4.84
N LYS A 88 -7.18 -10.16 5.56
CA LYS A 88 -7.79 -11.41 5.05
C LYS A 88 -9.24 -11.23 4.62
N GLY A 89 -10.03 -10.46 5.38
CA GLY A 89 -11.43 -10.20 5.02
C GLY A 89 -11.57 -9.50 3.68
N ARG A 90 -10.69 -8.54 3.40
CA ARG A 90 -10.64 -7.85 2.12
C ARG A 90 -10.20 -8.79 0.99
N LEU A 91 -9.20 -9.63 1.24
CA LEU A 91 -8.72 -10.63 0.28
C LEU A 91 -9.85 -11.58 -0.15
N GLU A 92 -10.61 -12.11 0.81
CA GLU A 92 -11.75 -13.00 0.53
C GLU A 92 -12.89 -12.27 -0.18
N SER A 93 -13.14 -10.99 0.15
CA SER A 93 -14.17 -10.19 -0.53
C SER A 93 -13.80 -9.83 -1.98
N ASP A 94 -12.50 -9.72 -2.29
CA ASP A 94 -12.01 -9.38 -3.62
C ASP A 94 -11.98 -10.59 -4.57
N ARG A 95 -11.83 -11.82 -4.04
CA ARG A 95 -11.81 -13.06 -4.84
C ARG A 95 -13.03 -13.22 -5.76
N PRO A 96 -14.29 -13.15 -5.30
CA PRO A 96 -15.46 -13.27 -6.19
C PRO A 96 -15.57 -12.09 -7.15
N ARG A 97 -15.08 -10.90 -6.78
CA ARG A 97 -15.08 -9.71 -7.65
C ARG A 97 -14.13 -9.90 -8.85
N ALA A 98 -12.94 -10.44 -8.61
CA ALA A 98 -11.99 -10.75 -9.67
C ALA A 98 -12.58 -11.74 -10.70
N GLN A 99 -13.31 -12.76 -10.24
CA GLN A 99 -13.92 -13.78 -11.11
C GLN A 99 -14.96 -13.22 -12.08
N VAL A 100 -15.61 -12.10 -11.74
CA VAL A 100 -16.60 -11.42 -12.60
C VAL A 100 -16.03 -10.16 -13.26
N GLY A 101 -14.71 -9.97 -13.26
CA GLY A 101 -14.04 -8.85 -13.93
C GLY A 101 -14.21 -7.49 -13.24
N LEU A 102 -14.60 -7.47 -11.96
CA LEU A 102 -14.71 -6.23 -11.20
C LEU A 102 -13.36 -5.82 -10.60
N ALA A 103 -13.18 -4.52 -10.38
CA ALA A 103 -11.99 -3.98 -9.74
C ALA A 103 -11.79 -4.53 -8.31
N VAL A 104 -10.56 -4.97 -8.04
CA VAL A 104 -10.05 -5.49 -6.75
C VAL A 104 -8.92 -4.61 -6.24
N GLY A 105 -8.53 -4.76 -4.97
CA GLY A 105 -7.42 -3.98 -4.41
C GLY A 105 -7.76 -2.49 -4.26
N ARG A 106 -9.04 -2.17 -4.05
CA ARG A 106 -9.48 -0.77 -3.82
C ARG A 106 -9.03 -0.27 -2.45
N LEU A 107 -8.23 0.79 -2.42
CA LEU A 107 -7.82 1.47 -1.18
C LEU A 107 -8.73 2.67 -0.94
N PHE A 108 -9.17 2.88 0.29
CA PHE A 108 -10.01 4.02 0.63
C PHE A 108 -9.13 5.26 0.87
N GLY A 109 -9.43 6.38 0.22
CA GLY A 109 -8.74 7.66 0.46
C GLY A 109 -9.29 8.44 1.65
N GLN A 110 -10.55 8.17 2.04
CA GLN A 110 -11.23 8.81 3.15
C GLN A 110 -12.18 7.81 3.82
N LYS A 111 -12.33 7.90 5.15
CA LYS A 111 -13.29 7.11 5.93
C LYS A 111 -13.67 7.89 7.18
N ASN A 112 -14.97 7.98 7.50
CA ASN A 112 -15.47 8.62 8.72
C ASN A 112 -15.03 10.08 8.97
N GLY A 113 -14.66 10.82 7.93
CA GLY A 113 -14.12 12.18 8.04
C GLY A 113 -12.59 12.23 7.91
N ASP A 114 -11.89 11.13 8.21
CA ASP A 114 -10.44 11.02 8.17
C ASP A 114 -9.92 10.72 6.77
N SER A 115 -8.81 11.36 6.39
CA SER A 115 -8.13 11.20 5.10
C SER A 115 -6.81 10.46 5.26
N CYS A 116 -6.38 9.74 4.22
CA CYS A 116 -5.03 9.20 4.20
C CYS A 116 -3.98 10.30 4.06
N GLY A 117 -2.79 10.05 4.64
CA GLY A 117 -1.61 10.86 4.42
C GLY A 117 -1.07 10.78 2.98
N PRO A 118 -0.03 11.58 2.67
CA PRO A 118 0.58 11.63 1.34
C PRO A 118 1.33 10.33 1.01
N TRP A 119 1.47 10.05 -0.28
CA TRP A 119 2.31 8.94 -0.75
C TRP A 119 3.79 9.30 -0.72
N VAL A 120 4.59 8.43 -0.09
CA VAL A 120 6.05 8.49 -0.11
C VAL A 120 6.61 7.19 -0.67
N THR A 121 7.82 7.20 -1.23
CA THR A 121 8.48 5.95 -1.61
C THR A 121 8.82 5.16 -0.35
N ALA A 122 8.63 3.84 -0.38
CA ALA A 122 8.96 2.97 0.74
C ALA A 122 10.44 3.09 1.13
N ALA A 123 11.34 3.22 0.14
CA ALA A 123 12.75 3.43 0.41
C ALA A 123 13.05 4.70 1.22
N ARG A 124 12.29 5.79 0.99
CA ARG A 124 12.39 7.03 1.77
C ARG A 124 11.83 6.84 3.18
N ALA A 125 10.65 6.24 3.27
CA ALA A 125 9.99 5.98 4.56
C ALA A 125 10.82 5.08 5.50
N LEU A 126 11.69 4.21 4.94
CA LEU A 126 12.58 3.34 5.72
C LEU A 126 13.89 4.01 6.17
N GLN A 127 14.25 5.18 5.64
CA GLN A 127 15.54 5.83 5.89
C GLN A 127 15.43 7.13 6.70
N GLU A 128 14.29 7.82 6.60
CA GLU A 128 14.09 9.13 7.22
C GLU A 128 13.23 9.00 8.48
N GLU A 129 13.86 9.11 9.65
CA GLU A 129 13.16 9.07 10.95
C GLU A 129 12.12 10.21 11.07
N SER A 130 12.36 11.35 10.41
CA SER A 130 11.38 12.43 10.27
C SER A 130 10.14 12.03 9.47
N VAL A 131 10.28 11.18 8.44
CA VAL A 131 9.13 10.66 7.67
C VAL A 131 8.40 9.60 8.46
N ILE A 132 9.11 8.79 9.25
CA ILE A 132 8.49 7.88 10.22
C ILE A 132 7.65 8.67 11.22
N GLN A 133 8.17 9.77 11.72
CA GLN A 133 7.47 10.68 12.64
C GLN A 133 6.30 11.39 11.97
N GLU A 134 6.43 11.91 10.74
CA GLU A 134 5.32 12.51 9.97
C GLU A 134 4.18 11.51 9.71
N LEU A 135 4.52 10.25 9.42
CA LEU A 135 3.52 9.19 9.28
C LEU A 135 2.89 8.80 10.63
N GLN A 136 3.53 9.09 11.76
CA GLN A 136 3.04 8.76 13.11
C GLN A 136 2.29 9.92 13.78
N ASP A 137 2.64 11.17 13.49
CA ASP A 137 2.13 12.36 14.18
C ASP A 137 0.75 12.81 13.67
N GLU A 138 0.26 12.29 12.52
CA GLU A 138 -1.12 12.47 12.07
C GLU A 138 -2.14 11.56 12.82
N ILE A 139 -1.70 10.86 13.88
CA ILE A 139 -2.51 9.95 14.71
C ILE A 139 -3.04 10.64 15.99
N LEU A 140 -2.67 11.90 16.26
CA LEU A 140 -3.06 12.65 17.47
C LEU A 140 -3.99 13.84 17.20
#